data_AF-A0A956R006-F1
#
_entry.id   AF-A0A956R006-F1
#
_cell.length_a   1.000
_cell.length_b   1.000
_cell.length_c   1.000
_cell.angle_alpha   90.00
_cell.angle_beta   90.00
_cell.angle_gamma   90.00
#
_symmetry.space_group_name_H-M   'P 1'
#
loop_
_entity.id
_entity.type
_entity.pdbx_description
1 polymer ?
#
loop_
_entity_poly.entity_id
_entity_poly.type
_entity_poly.pdbx_seq_one_letter_code
_entity_poly.pdbx_strand_id
1 'polypeptide(L)'
;TMAPERLGGHRGDARSDQYSFAATMWWLFYDEFPYLGRTVEQLTAAIAMGGPLEIGEDPIPGTPARVRQVLEKGLAIEPTERYPDMSAFVLALKEAPDWAANRRRQALRVTAMAALVTLIVGLPISMLVRRASVIREPAGAPASKSSEKISSVLLLVEQEQFEEAERQWLSWRDAREVAGLATHEQSVKVSAAFLSAAKSKQAEDPKLALSLAAQALEIASAARTILRNRGEPTNPADDLIDKSKSLMGELE
;
A
#
# COMPACT_ATOMS: atom_id res chain seq x y z
N THR A 1 -13.76 9.30 30.79
CA THR A 1 -12.98 9.05 32.02
C THR A 1 -13.45 10.03 33.08
N MET A 2 -13.10 9.86 34.36
CA MET A 2 -13.50 10.78 35.43
C MET A 2 -12.35 11.75 35.78
N ALA A 3 -12.66 13.01 36.08
CA ALA A 3 -11.67 14.02 36.42
C ALA A 3 -10.96 13.75 37.75
N PRO A 4 -9.68 14.16 37.92
CA PRO A 4 -8.89 13.85 39.12
C PRO A 4 -9.56 14.35 40.42
N GLU A 5 -10.10 15.56 40.41
CA GLU A 5 -10.78 16.16 41.55
C GLU A 5 -12.02 15.34 41.99
N ARG A 6 -12.70 14.70 41.02
CA ARG A 6 -13.85 13.82 41.27
C ARG A 6 -13.43 12.50 41.89
N LEU A 7 -12.28 11.95 41.46
CA LEU A 7 -11.69 10.76 42.08
C LEU A 7 -11.27 11.03 43.53
N GLY A 8 -10.85 12.27 43.82
CA GLY A 8 -10.58 12.76 45.18
C GLY A 8 -11.83 13.11 45.99
N GLY A 9 -13.05 12.87 45.48
CA GLY A 9 -14.31 13.10 46.21
C GLY A 9 -14.88 14.52 46.14
N HIS A 10 -14.30 15.42 45.35
CA HIS A 10 -14.83 16.78 45.18
C HIS A 10 -16.09 16.78 44.30
N ARG A 11 -16.93 17.81 44.47
CA ARG A 11 -18.10 18.01 43.60
C ARG A 11 -17.63 18.37 42.20
N GLY A 12 -18.26 17.78 41.19
CA GLY A 12 -17.99 18.11 39.81
C GLY A 12 -18.59 19.45 39.40
N ASP A 13 -17.89 20.13 38.52
CA ASP A 13 -18.33 21.34 37.84
C ASP A 13 -18.08 21.23 36.33
N ALA A 14 -18.29 22.33 35.60
CA ALA A 14 -18.08 22.39 34.16
C ALA A 14 -16.64 22.02 33.74
N ARG A 15 -15.65 22.21 34.61
CA ARG A 15 -14.24 21.88 34.33
C ARG A 15 -13.97 20.40 34.53
N SER A 16 -14.69 19.71 35.41
CA SER A 16 -14.69 18.24 35.49
C SER A 16 -15.28 17.60 34.23
N ASP A 17 -16.37 18.18 33.70
CA ASP A 17 -16.97 17.73 32.44
C ASP A 17 -16.02 17.97 31.26
N GLN A 18 -15.32 19.11 31.26
CA GLN A 18 -14.30 19.42 30.27
C GLN A 18 -13.19 18.37 30.22
N TYR A 19 -12.66 17.96 31.38
CA TYR A 19 -11.64 16.92 31.45
C TYR A 19 -12.15 15.60 30.87
N SER A 20 -13.38 15.22 31.26
CA SER A 20 -14.01 13.98 30.80
C SER A 20 -14.20 13.98 29.28
N PHE A 21 -14.59 15.12 28.70
CA PHE A 21 -14.69 15.31 27.26
C PHE A 21 -13.33 15.24 26.57
N ALA A 22 -12.32 15.93 27.10
CA ALA A 22 -10.96 15.92 26.54
C ALA A 22 -10.38 14.50 26.52
N ALA A 23 -10.61 13.71 27.57
CA ALA A 23 -10.18 12.33 27.64
C ALA A 23 -10.93 11.40 26.68
N THR A 24 -12.23 11.64 26.45
CA THR A 24 -12.98 10.91 25.41
C THR A 24 -12.47 11.23 24.02
N MET A 25 -12.23 12.52 23.73
CA MET A 25 -11.66 12.94 22.45
C MET A 25 -10.26 12.37 22.24
N TRP A 26 -9.45 12.32 23.29
CA TRP A 26 -8.15 11.67 23.27
C TRP A 26 -8.27 10.20 22.86
N TRP A 27 -9.16 9.43 23.50
CA TRP A 27 -9.41 8.05 23.09
C TRP A 27 -9.87 7.93 21.63
N LEU A 28 -10.70 8.84 21.14
CA LEU A 28 -11.13 8.83 19.73
C LEU A 28 -9.99 9.11 18.74
N PHE A 29 -9.02 9.95 19.10
CA PHE A 29 -7.91 10.30 18.21
C PHE A 29 -6.73 9.34 18.29
N TYR A 30 -6.54 8.70 19.45
CA TYR A 30 -5.35 7.91 19.73
C TYR A 30 -5.64 6.43 20.01
N ASP A 31 -6.91 6.00 19.97
CA ASP A 31 -7.38 4.64 20.29
C ASP A 31 -6.95 4.13 21.69
N GLU A 32 -6.40 5.02 22.51
CA GLU A 32 -5.89 4.75 23.86
C GLU A 32 -6.39 5.82 24.82
N PHE A 33 -6.59 5.45 26.09
CA PHE A 33 -6.90 6.43 27.12
C PHE A 33 -5.65 7.23 27.51
N PRO A 34 -5.80 8.53 27.86
CA PRO A 34 -4.66 9.36 28.23
C PRO A 34 -3.91 8.86 29.47
N TYR A 35 -4.55 8.04 30.31
CA TYR A 35 -3.95 7.42 31.49
C TYR A 35 -4.43 5.97 31.60
N LEU A 36 -3.51 5.05 31.90
CA LEU A 36 -3.80 3.63 32.09
C LEU A 36 -3.96 3.30 33.58
N GLY A 37 -5.04 2.60 33.93
CA GLY A 37 -5.29 2.13 35.29
C GLY A 37 -6.58 1.32 35.37
N ARG A 38 -6.59 0.24 36.15
CA ARG A 38 -7.77 -0.62 36.39
C ARG A 38 -8.43 -0.34 37.74
N THR A 39 -7.79 0.43 38.61
CA THR A 39 -8.34 0.89 39.90
C THR A 39 -8.25 2.40 40.02
N VAL A 40 -9.02 2.98 40.95
CA VAL A 40 -8.98 4.43 41.23
C VAL A 40 -7.57 4.84 41.63
N GLU A 41 -6.92 4.08 42.51
CA GLU A 41 -5.56 4.37 43.00
C GLU A 41 -4.53 4.36 41.87
N GLN A 42 -4.63 3.39 40.95
CA GLN A 42 -3.76 3.31 39.77
C GLN A 42 -3.96 4.51 38.85
N LEU A 43 -5.21 4.92 38.64
CA LEU A 43 -5.54 6.06 37.78
C LEU A 43 -5.06 7.38 38.40
N THR A 44 -5.27 7.58 39.70
CA THR A 44 -4.80 8.77 40.43
C THR A 44 -3.27 8.85 40.45
N ALA A 45 -2.59 7.70 40.64
CA ALA A 45 -1.13 7.63 40.56
C ALA A 45 -0.61 7.94 39.15
N ALA A 46 -1.25 7.39 38.11
CA ALA A 46 -0.88 7.65 36.71
C ALA A 46 -1.05 9.13 36.33
N ILE A 47 -2.13 9.77 36.78
CA ILE A 47 -2.38 11.20 36.60
C ILE A 47 -1.30 12.03 37.33
N ALA A 48 -0.95 11.66 38.57
CA ALA A 48 0.01 12.39 39.40
C ALA A 48 1.47 12.26 38.93
N MET A 49 1.84 11.16 38.26
CA MET A 49 3.20 10.93 37.74
C MET A 49 3.56 11.79 36.52
N GLY A 50 2.58 12.44 35.89
CA GLY A 50 2.82 13.51 34.93
C GLY A 50 2.54 13.13 33.47
N GLY A 51 1.66 13.94 32.85
CA GLY A 51 1.36 13.95 31.42
C GLY A 51 0.40 12.84 30.97
N PRO A 52 -0.49 13.10 29.97
CA PRO A 52 -1.07 12.02 29.18
C PRO A 52 0.07 11.12 28.68
N LEU A 53 -0.17 9.81 28.48
CA LEU A 53 0.83 8.92 27.89
C LEU A 53 1.59 9.65 26.77
N GLU A 54 2.92 9.54 26.77
CA GLU A 54 3.72 9.86 25.58
C GLU A 54 3.32 8.85 24.51
N ILE A 55 2.18 9.07 23.88
CA ILE A 55 1.75 8.27 22.74
C ILE A 55 2.76 8.60 21.66
N GLY A 56 3.37 7.54 21.10
CA GLY A 56 4.14 7.59 19.86
C GLY A 56 3.31 8.16 18.71
N GLU A 57 3.79 8.01 17.48
CA GLU A 57 3.19 8.59 16.27
C GLU A 57 1.65 8.61 16.29
N ASP A 58 1.06 9.77 15.97
CA ASP A 58 -0.39 9.99 16.02
C ASP A 58 -1.14 8.85 15.27
N PRO A 59 -1.97 8.04 15.96
CA PRO A 59 -2.65 6.88 15.38
C PRO A 59 -3.57 7.24 14.22
N ILE A 60 -4.03 8.50 14.19
CA ILE A 60 -4.68 9.12 13.03
C ILE A 60 -3.67 10.00 12.31
N PRO A 61 -3.18 9.57 11.12
CA PRO A 61 -2.28 10.36 10.30
C PRO A 61 -2.86 11.73 9.97
N GLY A 62 -2.14 12.79 10.38
CA GLY A 62 -2.49 14.18 10.05
C GLY A 62 -3.19 14.97 11.15
N THR A 63 -3.39 14.41 12.35
CA THR A 63 -3.87 15.14 13.52
C THR A 63 -3.01 16.40 13.76
N PRO A 64 -3.58 17.62 13.75
CA PRO A 64 -2.79 18.83 13.92
C PRO A 64 -2.23 18.92 15.35
N ALA A 65 -0.95 19.29 15.48
CA ALA A 65 -0.30 19.51 16.78
C ALA A 65 -1.09 20.48 17.69
N ARG A 66 -1.79 21.45 17.10
CA ARG A 66 -2.64 22.39 17.84
C ARG A 66 -3.88 21.73 18.45
N VAL A 67 -4.44 20.71 17.81
CA VAL A 67 -5.55 19.92 18.39
C VAL A 67 -5.04 19.15 19.61
N ARG A 68 -3.85 18.51 19.49
CA ARG A 68 -3.20 17.83 20.61
C ARG A 68 -2.97 18.77 21.80
N GLN A 69 -2.38 19.94 21.57
CA GLN A 69 -2.14 20.94 22.62
C GLN A 69 -3.42 21.40 23.33
N VAL A 70 -4.52 21.57 22.58
CA VAL A 70 -5.81 21.94 23.17
C VAL A 70 -6.33 20.82 24.06
N LEU A 71 -6.23 19.56 23.62
CA LEU A 71 -6.63 18.40 24.43
C LEU A 71 -5.74 18.23 25.67
N GLU A 72 -4.42 18.37 25.55
CA GLU A 72 -3.47 18.33 26.68
C GLU A 72 -3.83 19.37 27.75
N LYS A 73 -4.15 20.61 27.33
CA LYS A 73 -4.63 21.63 28.26
C LYS A 73 -5.99 21.29 28.89
N GLY A 74 -6.89 20.66 28.13
CA GLY A 74 -8.17 20.16 28.66
C GLY A 74 -7.99 19.02 29.68
N LEU A 75 -6.87 18.31 29.61
CA LEU A 75 -6.46 17.20 30.49
C LEU A 75 -5.58 17.67 31.67
N ALA A 76 -5.38 18.97 31.87
CA ALA A 76 -4.59 19.47 33.00
C ALA A 76 -5.15 18.97 34.33
N ILE A 77 -4.25 18.62 35.26
CA ILE A 77 -4.61 18.07 36.57
C ILE A 77 -5.39 19.11 37.36
N GLU A 78 -4.84 20.32 37.47
CA GLU A 78 -5.48 21.44 38.15
C GLU A 78 -6.62 22.01 37.31
N PRO A 79 -7.85 22.10 37.84
CA PRO A 79 -8.98 22.68 37.11
C PRO A 79 -8.71 24.12 36.66
N THR A 80 -7.89 24.88 37.39
CA THR A 80 -7.49 26.27 37.09
C THR A 80 -6.65 26.42 35.82
N GLU A 81 -5.90 25.38 35.45
CA GLU A 81 -5.04 25.35 34.26
C GLU A 81 -5.81 24.97 32.98
N ARG A 82 -7.02 24.46 33.13
CA ARG A 82 -7.95 24.16 32.02
C ARG A 82 -8.52 25.45 31.43
N TYR A 83 -9.49 25.30 30.53
CA TYR A 83 -10.18 26.47 29.98
C TYR A 83 -11.20 27.00 31.00
N PRO A 84 -11.54 28.30 30.95
CA PRO A 84 -12.46 28.88 31.93
C PRO A 84 -13.82 28.20 31.94
N ASP A 85 -14.28 27.75 30.77
CA ASP A 85 -15.52 27.02 30.56
C ASP A 85 -15.44 26.11 29.30
N MET A 86 -16.47 25.27 29.13
CA MET A 86 -16.59 24.34 28.00
C MET A 86 -16.69 25.06 26.64
N SER A 87 -17.29 26.24 26.58
CA SER A 87 -17.44 26.98 25.33
C SER A 87 -16.09 27.47 24.82
N ALA A 88 -15.24 28.00 25.72
CA ALA A 88 -13.88 28.40 25.41
C ALA A 88 -13.02 27.21 24.94
N PHE A 89 -13.22 26.03 25.54
CA PHE A 89 -12.53 24.81 25.12
C PHE A 89 -12.95 24.34 23.72
N VAL A 90 -14.26 24.28 23.46
CA VAL A 90 -14.79 23.90 22.13
C VAL A 90 -14.39 24.91 21.07
N LEU A 91 -14.35 26.21 21.40
CA LEU A 91 -13.85 27.24 20.49
C LEU A 91 -12.37 27.00 20.16
N ALA A 92 -11.54 26.74 21.16
CA ALA A 92 -10.13 26.42 20.94
C ALA A 92 -9.94 25.17 20.05
N LEU A 93 -10.77 24.14 20.21
CA LEU A 93 -10.79 22.97 19.32
C LEU A 93 -11.22 23.31 17.89
N LYS A 94 -12.20 24.20 17.72
CA LYS A 94 -12.67 24.67 16.41
C LYS A 94 -11.67 25.58 15.69
N GLU A 95 -10.83 26.29 16.44
CA GLU A 95 -9.76 27.16 15.91
C GLU A 95 -8.41 26.46 15.77
N ALA A 96 -8.27 25.27 16.34
CA ALA A 96 -7.12 24.40 16.17
C ALA A 96 -6.90 23.76 14.78
N PRO A 97 -7.88 23.65 13.84
CA PRO A 97 -7.67 22.91 12.61
C PRO A 97 -6.81 23.67 11.60
N ASP A 98 -5.56 23.24 11.49
CA ASP A 98 -4.66 23.51 10.36
C ASP A 98 -4.51 22.25 9.48
N TRP A 99 -5.58 21.45 9.34
CA TRP A 99 -5.56 20.19 8.57
C TRP A 99 -5.02 20.39 7.14
N ALA A 100 -5.36 21.52 6.51
CA ALA A 100 -4.87 21.90 5.19
C ALA A 100 -3.39 22.31 5.19
N ALA A 101 -2.92 23.03 6.22
CA ALA A 101 -1.53 23.45 6.33
C ALA A 101 -0.60 22.27 6.64
N ASN A 102 -1.04 21.30 7.45
CA ASN A 102 -0.28 20.08 7.73
C ASN A 102 -0.20 19.19 6.50
N ARG A 103 -1.32 19.01 5.78
CA ARG A 103 -1.36 18.29 4.49
C ARG A 103 -0.50 18.98 3.42
N ARG A 104 -0.49 20.32 3.36
CA ARG A 104 0.36 21.10 2.45
C ARG A 104 1.83 21.02 2.84
N ARG A 105 2.19 21.07 4.13
CA ARG A 105 3.57 20.89 4.60
C ARG A 105 4.09 19.48 4.38
N GLN A 106 3.26 18.46 4.60
CA GLN A 106 3.58 17.07 4.27
C GLN A 106 3.71 16.87 2.76
N ALA A 107 2.79 17.41 1.96
CA ALA A 107 2.90 17.39 0.50
C ALA A 107 4.15 18.15 0.01
N LEU A 108 4.49 19.29 0.62
CA LEU A 108 5.71 20.04 0.33
C LEU A 108 6.97 19.28 0.75
N ARG A 109 6.95 18.54 1.87
CA ARG A 109 8.05 17.67 2.29
C ARG A 109 8.21 16.47 1.36
N VAL A 110 7.12 15.81 0.99
CA VAL A 110 7.12 14.70 0.03
C VAL A 110 7.58 15.17 -1.35
N THR A 111 7.09 16.32 -1.83
CA THR A 111 7.53 16.90 -3.10
C THR A 111 8.97 17.40 -3.03
N ALA A 112 9.43 18.00 -1.92
CA ALA A 112 10.83 18.37 -1.74
C ALA A 112 11.75 17.16 -1.66
N MET A 113 11.34 16.08 -0.99
CA MET A 113 12.06 14.81 -0.97
C MET A 113 12.07 14.15 -2.35
N ALA A 114 10.95 14.15 -3.06
CA ALA A 114 10.88 13.66 -4.44
C ALA A 114 11.75 14.51 -5.38
N ALA A 115 11.76 15.83 -5.23
CA ALA A 115 12.62 16.73 -5.99
C ALA A 115 14.10 16.54 -5.63
N LEU A 116 14.44 16.30 -4.36
CA LEU A 116 15.80 16.00 -3.92
C LEU A 116 16.26 14.63 -4.44
N VAL A 117 15.41 13.61 -4.40
CA VAL A 117 15.65 12.31 -5.06
C VAL A 117 15.80 12.51 -6.57
N THR A 118 14.98 13.35 -7.21
CA THR A 118 15.11 13.69 -8.64
C THR A 118 16.39 14.48 -8.93
N LEU A 119 16.92 15.26 -7.98
CA LEU A 119 18.18 15.99 -8.15
C LEU A 119 19.39 15.06 -7.91
N ILE A 120 19.33 14.18 -6.92
CA ILE A 120 20.40 13.25 -6.57
C ILE A 120 20.47 12.08 -7.55
N VAL A 121 19.32 11.62 -8.05
CA VAL A 121 19.19 10.46 -8.96
C VAL A 121 18.99 10.93 -10.40
N GLY A 122 18.13 11.92 -10.64
CA GLY A 122 17.78 12.39 -11.98
C GLY A 122 18.81 13.31 -12.64
N LEU A 123 19.56 14.12 -11.89
CA LEU A 123 20.63 14.95 -12.45
C LEU A 123 21.80 14.10 -12.99
N PRO A 124 22.32 13.08 -12.28
CA PRO A 124 23.30 12.15 -12.85
C PRO A 124 22.70 11.25 -13.95
N ILE A 125 21.43 10.85 -13.88
CA ILE A 125 20.75 10.10 -14.98
C ILE A 125 20.65 10.94 -16.25
N SER A 126 20.29 12.23 -16.17
CA SER A 126 20.17 13.10 -17.35
C SER A 126 21.52 13.38 -18.03
N MET A 127 22.60 13.45 -17.25
CA MET A 127 23.97 13.57 -17.77
C MET A 127 24.48 12.26 -18.37
N LEU A 128 24.00 11.11 -17.88
CA LEU A 128 24.27 9.80 -18.49
C LEU A 128 23.50 9.61 -19.80
N VAL A 129 22.22 10.00 -19.87
CA VAL A 129 21.36 9.87 -21.05
C VAL A 129 21.83 10.75 -22.21
N ARG A 130 22.35 11.96 -21.94
CA ARG A 130 22.92 12.83 -22.99
C ARG A 130 24.24 12.32 -23.57
N ARG A 131 24.99 11.48 -22.85
CA ARG A 131 26.17 10.78 -23.39
C ARG A 131 25.84 9.45 -24.07
N ALA A 132 24.65 8.90 -23.82
CA ALA A 132 24.24 7.58 -24.31
C ALA A 132 23.53 7.57 -25.67
N SER A 133 23.19 8.72 -26.26
CA SER A 133 22.61 8.74 -27.62
C SER A 133 23.63 8.43 -28.73
N VAL A 134 24.87 8.07 -28.39
CA VAL A 134 25.92 7.72 -29.35
C VAL A 134 26.39 6.27 -29.23
N ILE A 135 26.07 5.50 -28.18
CA ILE A 135 26.54 4.11 -28.06
C ILE A 135 25.50 3.23 -27.34
N ARG A 136 24.93 2.26 -28.09
CA ARG A 136 24.50 0.87 -27.74
C ARG A 136 23.95 0.60 -26.31
N GLU A 137 22.79 -0.06 -26.25
CA GLU A 137 22.11 -0.66 -25.06
C GLU A 137 22.93 -0.79 -23.75
N PRO A 138 22.44 -0.29 -22.60
CA PRO A 138 22.84 -0.81 -21.31
C PRO A 138 21.76 -1.71 -20.71
N ALA A 139 22.14 -2.97 -20.51
CA ALA A 139 21.50 -3.91 -19.59
C ALA A 139 21.54 -3.38 -18.15
N GLY A 140 20.47 -3.63 -17.37
CA GLY A 140 20.56 -3.70 -15.90
C GLY A 140 19.84 -2.63 -15.06
N ALA A 141 18.52 -2.46 -15.21
CA ALA A 141 17.68 -2.00 -14.08
C ALA A 141 17.17 -3.24 -13.32
N PRO A 142 17.22 -3.29 -11.97
CA PRO A 142 16.81 -4.48 -11.23
C PRO A 142 15.32 -4.73 -11.42
N ALA A 143 15.01 -5.87 -12.01
CA ALA A 143 13.68 -6.39 -12.21
C ALA A 143 12.93 -6.39 -10.86
N SER A 144 11.70 -5.87 -10.81
CA SER A 144 10.84 -6.12 -9.66
C SER A 144 10.72 -7.64 -9.44
N LYS A 145 10.52 -8.12 -8.20
CA LYS A 145 10.40 -9.56 -7.90
C LYS A 145 9.41 -10.31 -8.82
N SER A 146 8.40 -9.60 -9.37
CA SER A 146 7.47 -10.14 -10.37
C SER A 146 8.13 -10.33 -11.75
N SER A 147 8.94 -9.39 -12.21
CA SER A 147 9.68 -9.51 -13.48
C SER A 147 10.73 -10.62 -13.45
N GLU A 148 11.43 -10.81 -12.32
CA GLU A 148 12.39 -11.90 -12.14
C GLU A 148 11.73 -13.29 -12.26
N LYS A 149 10.55 -13.43 -11.65
CA LYS A 149 9.71 -14.63 -11.72
C LYS A 149 9.22 -14.95 -13.14
N ILE A 150 8.91 -13.95 -13.95
CA ILE A 150 8.47 -14.18 -15.33
C ILE A 150 9.65 -14.52 -16.23
N SER A 151 10.79 -13.86 -16.02
CA SER A 151 12.04 -14.23 -16.70
C SER A 151 12.41 -15.70 -16.44
N SER A 152 12.17 -16.23 -15.23
CA SER A 152 12.43 -17.65 -14.96
C SER A 152 11.51 -18.58 -15.76
N VAL A 153 10.21 -18.29 -15.85
CA VAL A 153 9.28 -19.11 -16.65
C VAL A 153 9.62 -19.05 -18.14
N LEU A 154 9.93 -17.86 -18.67
CA LEU A 154 10.33 -17.70 -20.07
C LEU A 154 11.62 -18.45 -20.39
N LEU A 155 12.60 -18.42 -19.47
CA LEU A 155 13.85 -19.17 -19.61
C LEU A 155 13.61 -20.69 -19.60
N LEU A 156 12.71 -21.18 -18.77
CA LEU A 156 12.37 -22.61 -18.73
C LEU A 156 11.71 -23.07 -20.03
N VAL A 157 10.84 -22.25 -20.64
CA VAL A 157 10.26 -22.53 -21.97
C VAL A 157 11.35 -22.55 -23.04
N GLU A 158 12.29 -21.61 -23.01
CA GLU A 158 13.43 -21.57 -23.93
C GLU A 158 14.36 -22.79 -23.77
N GLN A 159 14.55 -23.26 -22.55
CA GLN A 159 15.33 -24.47 -22.23
C GLN A 159 14.56 -25.78 -22.46
N GLU A 160 13.37 -25.72 -23.07
CA GLU A 160 12.47 -26.85 -23.31
C GLU A 160 12.05 -27.62 -22.03
N GLN A 161 12.16 -26.97 -20.87
CA GLN A 161 11.75 -27.51 -19.57
C GLN A 161 10.27 -27.19 -19.30
N PHE A 162 9.39 -27.68 -20.19
CA PHE A 162 7.99 -27.26 -20.25
C PHE A 162 7.19 -27.60 -18.98
N GLU A 163 7.37 -28.80 -18.42
CA GLU A 163 6.68 -29.19 -17.18
C GLU A 163 7.07 -28.28 -16.00
N GLU A 164 8.35 -27.91 -15.91
CA GLU A 164 8.83 -27.03 -14.85
C GLU A 164 8.36 -25.58 -15.07
N ALA A 165 8.36 -25.12 -16.32
CA ALA A 165 7.78 -23.83 -16.69
C ALA A 165 6.31 -23.73 -16.27
N GLU A 166 5.53 -24.79 -16.54
CA GLU A 166 4.13 -24.90 -16.16
C GLU A 166 3.95 -24.93 -14.64
N ARG A 167 4.70 -25.77 -13.93
CA ARG A 167 4.66 -25.83 -12.45
C ARG A 167 4.96 -24.48 -11.82
N GLN A 168 6.00 -23.80 -12.28
CA GLN A 168 6.34 -22.47 -11.76
C GLN A 168 5.25 -21.45 -12.05
N TRP A 169 4.73 -21.45 -13.28
CA TRP A 169 3.61 -20.60 -13.68
C TRP A 169 2.38 -20.81 -12.78
N LEU A 170 1.97 -22.06 -12.57
CA LEU A 170 0.81 -22.40 -11.75
C LEU A 170 1.02 -22.12 -10.26
N SER A 171 2.24 -22.31 -9.74
CA SER A 171 2.54 -22.11 -8.31
C SER A 171 2.25 -20.69 -7.81
N TRP A 172 2.22 -19.71 -8.71
CA TRP A 172 1.91 -18.32 -8.39
C TRP A 172 0.52 -17.89 -8.83
N ARG A 173 -0.34 -18.79 -9.33
CA ARG A 173 -1.70 -18.44 -9.79
C ARG A 173 -2.48 -17.70 -8.71
N ASP A 174 -2.54 -18.24 -7.51
CA ASP A 174 -3.30 -17.65 -6.40
C ASP A 174 -2.71 -16.30 -5.97
N ALA A 175 -1.37 -16.18 -5.98
CA ALA A 175 -0.69 -14.91 -5.72
C ALA A 175 -0.95 -13.85 -6.82
N ARG A 176 -1.13 -14.28 -8.08
CA ARG A 176 -1.46 -13.39 -9.22
C ARG A 176 -2.89 -12.89 -9.16
N GLU A 177 -3.83 -13.73 -8.73
CA GLU A 177 -5.25 -13.37 -8.56
C GLU A 177 -5.46 -12.42 -7.38
N VAL A 178 -4.82 -12.68 -6.23
CA VAL A 178 -5.01 -11.88 -5.01
C VAL A 178 -4.28 -10.54 -5.08
N ALA A 179 -3.08 -10.50 -5.67
CA ALA A 179 -2.24 -9.30 -5.60
C ALA A 179 -2.38 -8.38 -6.83
N GLY A 180 -3.12 -8.78 -7.87
CA GLY A 180 -3.18 -8.05 -9.13
C GLY A 180 -1.81 -7.90 -9.82
N LEU A 181 -0.84 -8.73 -9.43
CA LEU A 181 0.61 -8.59 -9.67
C LEU A 181 1.10 -9.20 -11.00
N ALA A 182 0.26 -9.92 -11.73
CA ALA A 182 0.51 -10.12 -13.15
C ALA A 182 -0.05 -8.91 -13.88
N THR A 183 0.82 -8.00 -14.28
CA THR A 183 0.43 -7.09 -15.37
C THR A 183 -0.01 -7.99 -16.53
N HIS A 184 -1.21 -7.77 -17.06
CA HIS A 184 -1.80 -8.55 -18.16
C HIS A 184 -0.80 -8.78 -19.31
N GLU A 185 0.10 -7.81 -19.53
CA GLU A 185 1.21 -7.84 -20.49
C GLU A 185 2.13 -9.04 -20.29
N GLN A 186 2.38 -9.43 -19.05
CA GLN A 186 3.24 -10.56 -18.71
C GLN A 186 2.56 -11.90 -19.02
N SER A 187 1.25 -12.01 -18.77
CA SER A 187 0.47 -13.20 -19.15
C SER A 187 0.41 -13.36 -20.68
N VAL A 188 0.30 -12.26 -21.41
CA VAL A 188 0.41 -12.26 -22.89
C VAL A 188 1.78 -12.75 -23.34
N LYS A 189 2.88 -12.29 -22.71
CA LYS A 189 4.25 -12.75 -23.02
C LYS A 189 4.45 -14.25 -22.77
N VAL A 190 3.98 -14.76 -21.63
CA VAL A 190 4.11 -16.19 -21.31
C VAL A 190 3.25 -17.04 -22.24
N SER A 191 2.00 -16.65 -22.52
CA SER A 191 1.18 -17.34 -23.52
C SER A 191 1.84 -17.37 -24.90
N ALA A 192 2.39 -16.24 -25.36
CA ALA A 192 3.11 -16.17 -26.62
C ALA A 192 4.34 -17.11 -26.67
N ALA A 193 5.06 -17.25 -25.55
CA ALA A 193 6.20 -18.16 -25.44
C ALA A 193 5.75 -19.64 -25.56
N PHE A 194 4.71 -20.04 -24.82
CA PHE A 194 4.15 -21.39 -24.94
C PHE A 194 3.62 -21.67 -26.35
N LEU A 195 2.96 -20.70 -26.98
CA LEU A 195 2.49 -20.83 -28.37
C LEU A 195 3.65 -20.97 -29.36
N SER A 196 4.74 -20.21 -29.17
CA SER A 196 5.94 -20.33 -30.00
C SER A 196 6.60 -21.70 -29.83
N ALA A 197 6.67 -22.22 -28.60
CA ALA A 197 7.18 -23.55 -28.32
C ALA A 197 6.28 -24.66 -28.90
N ALA A 198 4.96 -24.48 -28.85
CA ALA A 198 4.02 -25.40 -29.49
C ALA A 198 4.29 -25.50 -31.01
N LYS A 199 4.50 -24.36 -31.67
CA LYS A 199 4.82 -24.31 -33.11
C LYS A 199 6.15 -24.96 -33.44
N SER A 200 7.18 -24.80 -32.61
CA SER A 200 8.47 -25.43 -32.87
C SER A 200 8.42 -26.95 -32.70
N LYS A 201 7.59 -27.45 -31.76
CA LYS A 201 7.42 -28.88 -31.52
C LYS A 201 6.38 -29.56 -32.40
N GLN A 202 5.61 -28.81 -33.21
CA GLN A 202 4.55 -29.33 -34.09
C GLN A 202 5.00 -30.52 -34.96
N ALA A 203 6.22 -30.45 -35.51
CA ALA A 203 6.74 -31.50 -36.39
C ALA A 203 7.47 -32.64 -35.65
N GLU A 204 7.98 -32.39 -34.44
CA GLU A 204 8.81 -33.32 -33.68
C GLU A 204 7.96 -34.19 -32.73
N ASP A 205 7.06 -33.55 -31.98
CA ASP A 205 6.16 -34.21 -31.04
C ASP A 205 4.78 -33.51 -31.06
N PRO A 206 3.84 -33.98 -31.91
CA PRO A 206 2.51 -33.40 -32.04
C PRO A 206 1.70 -33.41 -30.74
N LYS A 207 1.92 -34.40 -29.86
CA LYS A 207 1.19 -34.49 -28.58
C LYS A 207 1.67 -33.43 -27.61
N LEU A 208 2.98 -33.22 -27.53
CA LEU A 208 3.57 -32.14 -26.74
C LEU A 208 3.19 -30.77 -27.32
N ALA A 209 3.20 -30.61 -28.64
CA ALA A 209 2.75 -29.39 -29.29
C ALA A 209 1.29 -29.06 -28.93
N LEU A 210 0.41 -30.07 -28.88
CA LEU A 210 -0.99 -29.90 -28.52
C LEU A 210 -1.14 -29.45 -27.06
N SER A 211 -0.39 -30.04 -26.11
CA SER A 211 -0.44 -29.62 -24.71
C SER A 211 0.08 -28.20 -24.50
N LEU A 212 1.18 -27.82 -25.17
CA LEU A 212 1.72 -26.46 -25.14
C LEU A 212 0.76 -25.44 -25.76
N ALA A 213 0.06 -25.79 -26.83
CA ALA A 213 -0.96 -24.94 -27.46
C ALA A 213 -2.17 -24.73 -26.54
N ALA A 214 -2.61 -25.79 -25.85
CA ALA A 214 -3.67 -25.72 -24.84
C ALA A 214 -3.25 -24.82 -23.65
N GLN A 215 -2.00 -24.94 -23.20
CA GLN A 215 -1.46 -24.09 -22.14
C GLN A 215 -1.45 -22.61 -22.55
N ALA A 216 -0.99 -22.32 -23.77
CA ALA A 216 -1.03 -20.96 -24.31
C ALA A 216 -2.46 -20.39 -24.36
N LEU A 217 -3.45 -21.22 -24.75
CA LEU A 217 -4.85 -20.85 -24.81
C LEU A 217 -5.43 -20.51 -23.42
N GLU A 218 -5.14 -21.33 -22.42
CA GLU A 218 -5.61 -21.09 -21.04
C GLU A 218 -5.07 -19.75 -20.52
N ILE A 219 -3.77 -19.52 -20.69
CA ILE A 219 -3.11 -18.30 -20.23
C ILE A 219 -3.66 -17.07 -20.94
N ALA A 220 -3.86 -17.13 -22.26
CA ALA A 220 -4.44 -16.03 -23.03
C ALA A 220 -5.89 -15.74 -22.62
N SER A 221 -6.68 -16.79 -22.35
CA SER A 221 -8.08 -16.65 -21.90
C SER A 221 -8.19 -15.98 -20.53
N ALA A 222 -7.30 -16.33 -19.60
CA ALA A 222 -7.18 -15.67 -18.31
C ALA A 222 -6.76 -14.20 -18.48
N ALA A 223 -5.76 -13.91 -19.33
CA ALA A 223 -5.31 -12.56 -19.62
C ALA A 223 -6.43 -11.69 -20.20
N ARG A 224 -7.22 -12.23 -21.15
CA ARG A 224 -8.38 -11.53 -21.74
C ARG A 224 -9.41 -11.14 -20.69
N THR A 225 -9.73 -12.05 -19.77
CA THR A 225 -10.72 -11.80 -18.72
C THR A 225 -10.29 -10.62 -17.84
N ILE A 226 -9.00 -10.56 -17.49
CA ILE A 226 -8.41 -9.47 -16.71
C ILE A 226 -8.45 -8.15 -17.49
N LEU A 227 -8.00 -8.14 -18.75
CA LEU A 227 -8.01 -6.97 -19.63
C LEU A 227 -9.42 -6.38 -19.77
N ARG A 228 -10.42 -7.24 -20.03
CA ARG A 228 -11.82 -6.84 -20.14
C ARG A 228 -12.36 -6.22 -18.86
N ASN A 229 -12.05 -6.80 -17.70
CA ASN A 229 -12.50 -6.26 -16.41
C ASN A 229 -11.87 -4.90 -16.08
N ARG A 230 -10.70 -4.59 -16.67
CA ARG A 230 -9.99 -3.31 -16.51
C ARG A 230 -10.34 -2.27 -17.58
N GLY A 231 -11.12 -2.63 -18.59
CA GLY A 231 -11.39 -1.76 -19.74
C GLY A 231 -10.16 -1.54 -20.64
N GLU A 232 -9.17 -2.43 -20.59
CA GLU A 232 -7.96 -2.39 -21.42
C GLU A 232 -8.20 -3.15 -22.74
N PRO A 233 -7.45 -2.83 -23.83
CA PRO A 233 -7.59 -3.52 -25.12
C PRO A 233 -7.31 -5.02 -25.01
N THR A 234 -8.25 -5.86 -25.47
CA THR A 234 -8.12 -7.33 -25.43
C THR A 234 -7.41 -7.92 -26.65
N ASN A 235 -7.18 -7.12 -27.70
CA ASN A 235 -6.63 -7.58 -28.98
C ASN A 235 -5.38 -8.49 -28.87
N PRO A 236 -4.39 -8.20 -27.98
CA PRO A 236 -3.21 -9.06 -27.85
C PRO A 236 -3.54 -10.46 -27.30
N ALA A 237 -4.54 -10.56 -26.41
CA ALA A 237 -4.98 -11.84 -25.87
C ALA A 237 -5.91 -12.57 -26.85
N ASP A 238 -6.77 -11.85 -27.57
CA ASP A 238 -7.65 -12.43 -28.58
C ASP A 238 -6.84 -13.06 -29.74
N ASP A 239 -5.79 -12.38 -30.23
CA ASP A 239 -4.90 -12.92 -31.27
C ASP A 239 -4.19 -14.22 -30.84
N LEU A 240 -3.76 -14.30 -29.58
CA LEU A 240 -3.15 -15.52 -29.03
C LEU A 240 -4.17 -16.65 -28.88
N ILE A 241 -5.39 -16.35 -28.43
CA ILE A 241 -6.49 -17.32 -28.33
C ILE A 241 -6.78 -17.92 -29.71
N ASP A 242 -6.91 -17.08 -30.74
CA ASP A 242 -7.24 -17.51 -32.08
C ASP A 242 -6.11 -18.37 -32.69
N LYS A 243 -4.85 -17.95 -32.51
CA LYS A 243 -3.69 -18.71 -32.97
C LYS A 243 -3.53 -20.05 -32.25
N SER A 244 -3.77 -20.10 -30.93
CA SER A 244 -3.73 -21.35 -30.18
C SER A 244 -4.80 -22.32 -30.65
N LYS A 245 -6.04 -21.85 -30.86
CA LYS A 245 -7.13 -22.70 -31.38
C LYS A 245 -6.84 -23.22 -32.78
N SER A 246 -6.32 -22.36 -33.66
CA SER A 246 -5.92 -22.77 -35.01
C SER A 246 -4.88 -23.88 -34.96
N LEU A 247 -3.83 -23.70 -34.15
CA LEU A 247 -2.76 -24.70 -34.01
C LEU A 247 -3.27 -26.01 -33.41
N MET A 248 -4.15 -25.95 -32.40
CA MET A 248 -4.77 -27.15 -31.83
C MET A 248 -5.58 -27.90 -32.89
N GLY A 249 -6.37 -27.19 -33.71
CA GLY A 249 -7.14 -27.81 -34.80
C GLY A 249 -6.30 -28.39 -35.94
N GLU A 250 -5.05 -27.95 -36.10
CA GLU A 250 -4.08 -28.57 -37.03
C GLU A 250 -3.41 -29.83 -36.45
N LEU A 251 -3.44 -30.00 -35.13
CA LEU A 251 -2.78 -31.08 -34.38
C LEU A 251 -3.73 -32.22 -34.00
N GLU A 252 -5.05 -32.01 -34.07
CA GLU A 252 -6.12 -33.01 -33.89
C GLU A 252 -6.35 -33.87 -35.15
#